data_AF-A0A098EAJ2-F1
#
_entry.id   AF-A0A098EAJ2-F1
#
_cell.length_a   1.000
_cell.length_b   1.000
_cell.length_c   1.000
_cell.angle_alpha   90.00
_cell.angle_beta   90.00
_cell.angle_gamma   90.00
#
_symmetry.space_group_name_H-M   'P 1'
#
loop_
_entity.id
_entity.type
_entity.pdbx_description
1 polymer ?
#
loop_
_entity_poly.entity_id
_entity_poly.type
_entity_poly.pdbx_seq_one_letter_code
_entity_poly.pdbx_strand_id
1 'polypeptide(L)'
;MVNSSKITGILLYGAKNSSIINNTLTFNQEGIGIMGDGTKLLNNSIMFNEEGIYAGGVDLVMDSNIICNNKLDVRGNKKYLQNAKGINNFCDISEEWHDDEKEGCMYNCTQIPMKQEIDYNKYLIIAIILITILSSLLVIYYKKFR
;
A
#
# COMPACT_ATOMS: atom_id res chain seq x y z
N MET A 1 7.51 3.78 -9.42
CA MET A 1 6.96 2.43 -9.72
C MET A 1 8.12 1.60 -10.27
N VAL A 2 8.55 0.58 -9.54
CA VAL A 2 9.53 -0.39 -10.01
C VAL A 2 8.77 -1.69 -10.28
N ASN A 3 8.71 -2.11 -11.54
CA ASN A 3 7.94 -3.27 -11.99
C ASN A 3 8.88 -4.25 -12.70
N SER A 4 8.91 -5.51 -12.26
CA SER A 4 9.71 -6.59 -12.86
C SER A 4 11.22 -6.37 -12.87
N SER A 5 11.81 -6.06 -11.71
CA SER A 5 13.23 -6.36 -11.52
C SER A 5 13.35 -7.86 -11.23
N LYS A 6 14.21 -8.59 -11.95
CA LYS A 6 14.49 -10.02 -11.66
C LYS A 6 15.21 -10.23 -10.30
N ILE A 7 15.26 -9.20 -9.45
CA ILE A 7 16.07 -9.12 -8.23
C ILE A 7 15.27 -8.30 -7.19
N THR A 8 15.71 -7.09 -6.84
CA THR A 8 15.12 -6.29 -5.75
C THR A 8 14.57 -4.97 -6.29
N GLY A 9 13.34 -4.63 -5.90
CA GLY A 9 12.70 -3.37 -6.28
C GLY A 9 13.47 -2.14 -5.76
N ILE A 10 13.72 -2.09 -4.44
CA ILE A 10 14.63 -1.12 -3.82
C ILE A 10 15.60 -1.84 -2.90
N LEU A 11 16.91 -1.65 -3.12
CA LEU A 11 17.97 -2.17 -2.26
C LEU A 11 18.68 -1.02 -1.54
N LEU A 12 18.69 -1.05 -0.21
CA LEU A 12 19.53 -0.18 0.62
C LEU A 12 20.74 -0.97 1.10
N TYR A 13 21.91 -0.77 0.48
CA TYR A 13 23.14 -1.47 0.85
C TYR A 13 24.13 -0.54 1.54
N GLY A 14 24.41 -0.79 2.82
CA GLY A 14 25.32 0.04 3.64
C GLY A 14 24.83 1.47 3.90
N ALA A 15 23.58 1.77 3.52
CA ALA A 15 22.96 3.06 3.75
C ALA A 15 22.64 3.26 5.24
N LYS A 16 22.63 4.51 5.70
CA LYS A 16 22.27 4.88 7.07
C LYS A 16 21.22 5.97 7.08
N ASN A 17 20.32 5.94 8.06
CA ASN A 17 19.32 6.99 8.30
C ASN A 17 18.50 7.32 7.03
N SER A 18 18.08 6.29 6.31
CA SER A 18 17.39 6.42 5.02
C SER A 18 15.88 6.39 5.20
N SER A 19 15.14 6.93 4.22
CA SER A 19 13.68 6.89 4.22
C SER A 19 13.15 6.49 2.85
N ILE A 20 12.23 5.52 2.83
CA ILE A 20 11.52 5.07 1.64
C ILE A 20 10.04 5.39 1.88
N ILE A 21 9.48 6.29 1.09
CA ILE A 21 8.17 6.88 1.35
C ILE A 21 7.31 6.87 0.08
N ASN A 22 6.05 6.45 0.19
CA ASN A 22 5.05 6.50 -0.89
C ASN A 22 5.45 5.76 -2.17
N ASN A 23 6.11 4.59 -2.06
CA ASN A 23 6.50 3.78 -3.21
C ASN A 23 5.52 2.64 -3.47
N THR A 24 5.38 2.27 -4.75
CA THR A 24 4.68 1.06 -5.18
C THR A 24 5.67 0.10 -5.81
N LEU A 25 5.77 -1.10 -5.24
CA LEU A 25 6.74 -2.15 -5.56
C LEU A 25 6.00 -3.46 -5.78
N THR A 26 5.98 -3.92 -7.04
CA THR A 26 5.21 -5.10 -7.43
C THR A 26 5.96 -6.01 -8.38
N PHE A 27 5.72 -7.32 -8.27
CA PHE A 27 6.23 -8.34 -9.18
C PHE A 27 7.77 -8.39 -9.25
N ASN A 28 8.44 -8.26 -8.11
CA ASN A 28 9.89 -8.45 -7.94
C ASN A 28 10.15 -9.75 -7.16
N GLN A 29 11.40 -10.22 -7.16
CA GLN A 29 11.81 -11.28 -6.24
C GLN A 29 11.77 -10.74 -4.80
N GLU A 30 12.38 -9.59 -4.56
CA GLU A 30 12.24 -8.84 -3.30
C GLU A 30 11.64 -7.46 -3.58
N GLY A 31 10.61 -7.05 -2.84
CA GLY A 31 10.08 -5.70 -2.91
C GLY A 31 11.11 -4.68 -2.42
N ILE A 32 11.50 -4.80 -1.15
CA ILE A 32 12.55 -3.99 -0.52
C ILE A 32 13.57 -4.89 0.18
N GLY A 33 14.84 -4.75 -0.17
CA GLY A 33 15.98 -5.33 0.56
C GLY A 33 16.69 -4.25 1.39
N ILE A 34 16.80 -4.46 2.70
CA ILE A 34 17.42 -3.51 3.63
C ILE A 34 18.67 -4.16 4.22
N MET A 35 19.84 -3.71 3.79
CA MET A 35 21.16 -4.10 4.32
C MET A 35 21.88 -2.84 4.87
N GLY A 36 21.13 -1.94 5.49
CA GLY A 36 21.59 -0.68 6.07
C GLY A 36 20.81 -0.33 7.33
N ASP A 37 21.30 0.65 8.10
CA ASP A 37 20.83 0.93 9.47
C ASP A 37 19.95 2.18 9.55
N GLY A 38 18.99 2.20 10.48
CA GLY A 38 18.16 3.39 10.72
C GLY A 38 17.22 3.71 9.56
N THR A 39 16.65 2.68 8.92
CA THR A 39 15.76 2.86 7.77
C THR A 39 14.32 3.11 8.22
N LYS A 40 13.65 4.08 7.60
CA LYS A 40 12.22 4.36 7.81
C LYS A 40 11.41 4.04 6.55
N LEU A 41 10.38 3.22 6.68
CA LEU A 41 9.42 2.92 5.62
C LEU A 41 8.08 3.53 5.99
N LEU A 42 7.56 4.40 5.14
CA LEU A 42 6.28 5.08 5.38
C LEU A 42 5.38 5.01 4.14
N ASN A 43 4.15 4.55 4.31
CA ASN A 43 3.11 4.58 3.27
C ASN A 43 3.51 3.89 1.95
N ASN A 44 4.31 2.82 2.01
CA ASN A 44 4.65 2.05 0.81
C ASN A 44 3.63 0.95 0.54
N SER A 45 3.42 0.63 -0.73
CA SER A 45 2.60 -0.48 -1.22
C SER A 45 3.51 -1.52 -1.86
N ILE A 46 3.69 -2.64 -1.19
CA ILE A 46 4.65 -3.70 -1.55
C ILE A 46 3.85 -5.00 -1.72
N MET A 47 3.55 -5.35 -2.98
CA MET A 47 2.58 -6.40 -3.26
C MET A 47 3.01 -7.33 -4.40
N PHE A 48 2.59 -8.59 -4.35
CA PHE A 48 2.82 -9.55 -5.44
C PHE A 48 4.30 -9.79 -5.76
N ASN A 49 5.18 -9.66 -4.76
CA ASN A 49 6.58 -10.06 -4.87
C ASN A 49 6.75 -11.48 -4.31
N GLU A 50 7.87 -12.15 -4.59
CA GLU A 50 8.17 -13.39 -3.85
C GLU A 50 8.33 -13.03 -2.36
N GLU A 51 9.08 -11.98 -2.07
CA GLU A 51 9.25 -11.45 -0.73
C GLU A 51 8.92 -9.96 -0.71
N GLY A 52 8.10 -9.52 0.25
CA GLY A 52 7.77 -8.11 0.40
C GLY A 52 8.98 -7.32 0.88
N ILE A 53 9.42 -7.60 2.11
CA ILE A 53 10.56 -6.94 2.74
C ILE A 53 11.54 -7.98 3.28
N TYR A 54 12.82 -7.80 2.94
CA TYR A 54 13.94 -8.43 3.62
C TYR A 54 14.67 -7.41 4.51
N ALA A 55 14.57 -7.57 5.83
CA ALA A 55 15.20 -6.72 6.84
C ALA A 55 16.52 -7.33 7.37
N GLY A 56 17.63 -6.91 6.78
CA GLY A 56 19.00 -7.31 7.13
C GLY A 56 19.80 -6.27 7.93
N GLY A 57 19.25 -5.09 8.21
CA GLY A 57 19.90 -4.03 9.02
C GLY A 57 19.15 -3.72 10.32
N VAL A 58 19.75 -2.90 11.21
CA VAL A 58 19.16 -2.54 12.52
C VAL A 58 18.34 -1.25 12.45
N ASP A 59 17.55 -1.00 13.50
CA ASP A 59 16.76 0.23 13.70
C ASP A 59 15.79 0.53 12.54
N LEU A 60 15.11 -0.50 12.05
CA LEU A 60 14.04 -0.37 11.07
C LEU A 60 12.77 0.19 11.74
N VAL A 61 12.19 1.22 11.12
CA VAL A 61 10.88 1.76 11.48
C VAL A 61 9.92 1.60 10.30
N MET A 62 8.78 0.95 10.49
CA MET A 62 7.77 0.78 9.42
C MET A 62 6.41 1.30 9.88
N ASP A 63 5.91 2.35 9.23
CA ASP A 63 4.60 2.93 9.57
C ASP A 63 3.67 2.95 8.36
N SER A 64 2.42 2.52 8.56
CA SER A 64 1.34 2.64 7.58
C SER A 64 1.66 2.03 6.20
N ASN A 65 2.45 0.95 6.14
CA ASN A 65 2.78 0.26 4.89
C ASN A 65 1.78 -0.85 4.59
N ILE A 66 1.53 -1.10 3.30
CA ILE A 66 0.76 -2.24 2.81
C ILE A 66 1.76 -3.25 2.23
N ILE A 67 1.94 -4.38 2.90
CA ILE A 67 2.92 -5.42 2.55
C ILE A 67 2.15 -6.72 2.42
N CYS A 68 1.56 -6.95 1.24
CA CYS A 68 0.49 -7.94 1.11
C CYS A 68 0.52 -8.68 -0.22
N ASN A 69 -0.03 -9.90 -0.24
CA ASN A 69 -0.01 -10.79 -1.41
C ASN A 69 1.41 -11.09 -1.90
N ASN A 70 2.41 -11.04 -1.02
CA ASN A 70 3.71 -11.61 -1.31
C ASN A 70 3.73 -13.08 -0.87
N LYS A 71 4.66 -13.90 -1.35
CA LYS A 71 4.79 -15.27 -0.80
C LYS A 71 5.21 -15.21 0.68
N LEU A 72 5.98 -14.19 1.04
CA LEU A 72 6.30 -13.81 2.41
C LEU A 72 6.30 -12.28 2.52
N ASP A 73 5.53 -11.71 3.45
CA ASP A 73 5.37 -10.26 3.52
C ASP A 73 6.58 -9.60 4.17
N VAL A 74 7.00 -10.08 5.35
CA VAL A 74 8.16 -9.55 6.07
C VAL A 74 9.03 -10.68 6.61
N ARG A 75 10.30 -10.66 6.24
CA ARG A 75 11.33 -11.52 6.82
C ARG A 75 12.62 -10.76 7.07
N GLY A 76 13.52 -11.36 7.83
CA GLY A 76 14.78 -10.72 8.16
C GLY A 76 15.54 -11.44 9.25
N ASN A 77 16.62 -10.80 9.70
CA ASN A 77 17.33 -11.30 10.86
C ASN A 77 16.46 -11.12 12.11
N LYS A 78 16.21 -12.22 12.84
CA LYS A 78 15.42 -12.24 14.08
C LYS A 78 15.82 -11.16 15.08
N LYS A 79 17.13 -10.99 15.33
CA LYS A 79 17.63 -9.97 16.27
C LYS A 79 17.28 -8.56 15.82
N TYR A 80 17.26 -8.31 14.52
CA TYR A 80 17.01 -6.97 13.99
C TYR A 80 15.52 -6.67 13.95
N LEU A 81 14.71 -7.62 13.50
CA LEU A 81 13.25 -7.49 13.48
C LEU A 81 12.64 -7.34 14.87
N GLN A 82 13.15 -8.06 15.88
CA GLN A 82 12.68 -7.93 17.27
C GLN A 82 12.93 -6.55 17.90
N ASN A 83 13.88 -5.78 17.38
CA ASN A 83 14.17 -4.42 17.84
C ASN A 83 13.59 -3.34 16.91
N ALA A 84 13.04 -3.76 15.77
CA ALA A 84 12.39 -2.88 14.83
C ALA A 84 11.03 -2.46 15.39
N LYS A 85 10.52 -1.30 14.95
CA LYS A 85 9.33 -0.66 15.52
C LYS A 85 8.39 -0.17 14.44
N GLY A 86 7.11 -0.10 14.71
CA GLY A 86 6.21 0.39 13.67
C GLY A 86 4.76 0.20 13.99
N ILE A 87 3.90 0.95 13.32
CA ILE A 87 2.45 0.87 13.55
C ILE A 87 1.65 0.92 12.26
N ASN A 88 0.45 0.37 12.33
CA ASN A 88 -0.57 0.47 11.28
C ASN A 88 -0.18 -0.18 9.94
N ASN A 89 0.67 -1.20 9.95
CA ASN A 89 1.00 -1.92 8.74
C ASN A 89 -0.04 -3.00 8.42
N PHE A 90 -0.14 -3.35 7.14
CA PHE A 90 -0.93 -4.48 6.65
C PHE A 90 0.03 -5.60 6.23
N CYS A 91 -0.13 -6.80 6.80
CA CYS A 91 0.51 -8.02 6.33
C CYS A 91 -0.19 -9.26 6.89
N ASP A 92 -0.02 -10.41 6.23
CA ASP A 92 -0.55 -11.69 6.71
C ASP A 92 0.56 -12.65 7.16
N ILE A 93 1.75 -12.58 6.55
CA ILE A 93 2.85 -13.52 6.82
C ILE A 93 4.14 -12.78 7.19
N SER A 94 4.43 -12.69 8.49
CA SER A 94 5.64 -12.05 9.04
C SER A 94 6.43 -13.02 9.94
N GLU A 95 7.74 -13.16 9.71
CA GLU A 95 8.54 -14.20 10.40
C GLU A 95 8.97 -13.85 11.81
N GLU A 96 9.14 -12.57 12.15
CA GLU A 96 9.43 -12.08 13.51
C GLU A 96 9.07 -10.58 13.65
N TRP A 97 8.41 -10.03 12.62
CA TRP A 97 7.98 -8.63 12.65
C TRP A 97 6.66 -8.52 13.38
N HIS A 98 6.57 -7.53 14.25
CA HIS A 98 5.39 -7.20 15.03
C HIS A 98 5.24 -5.69 15.01
N ASP A 99 4.04 -5.21 14.67
CA ASP A 99 3.67 -3.83 14.94
C ASP A 99 3.67 -3.61 16.46
N ASP A 100 3.93 -2.37 16.88
CA ASP A 100 3.90 -2.00 18.28
C ASP A 100 2.52 -2.37 18.87
N GLU A 101 2.54 -2.99 20.05
CA GLU A 101 1.34 -3.47 20.77
C GLU A 101 0.57 -4.63 20.11
N LYS A 102 1.09 -5.25 19.04
CA LYS A 102 0.41 -6.32 18.32
C LYS A 102 1.35 -7.40 17.79
N GLU A 103 1.03 -8.68 18.03
CA GLU A 103 1.71 -9.77 17.32
C GLU A 103 1.35 -9.74 15.83
N GLY A 104 2.38 -9.67 14.99
CA GLY A 104 2.25 -9.52 13.53
C GLY A 104 1.92 -8.09 13.14
N CYS A 105 1.33 -7.89 11.96
CA CYS A 105 0.84 -6.57 11.56
C CYS A 105 -0.46 -6.17 12.28
N MET A 106 -0.69 -4.86 12.40
CA MET A 106 -1.94 -4.31 12.95
C MET A 106 -3.16 -4.75 12.16
N TYR A 107 -3.04 -4.81 10.83
CA TYR A 107 -4.12 -5.16 9.92
C TYR A 107 -3.75 -6.35 9.03
N ASN A 108 -4.76 -7.11 8.63
CA ASN A 108 -4.63 -8.23 7.71
C ASN A 108 -4.85 -7.76 6.27
N CYS A 109 -4.27 -8.45 5.30
CA CYS A 109 -4.34 -8.06 3.89
C CYS A 109 -5.76 -8.13 3.30
N THR A 110 -6.64 -8.92 3.89
CA THR A 110 -8.07 -8.99 3.52
C THR A 110 -8.85 -7.71 3.86
N GLN A 111 -8.29 -6.87 4.74
CA GLN A 111 -8.90 -5.61 5.18
C GLN A 111 -8.41 -4.41 4.38
N ILE A 112 -7.48 -4.61 3.43
CA ILE A 112 -7.08 -3.53 2.53
C ILE A 112 -8.35 -3.02 1.86
N PRO A 113 -8.70 -1.73 1.99
CA PRO A 113 -9.79 -1.18 1.23
C PRO A 113 -9.42 -1.33 -0.23
N MET A 114 -10.04 -2.29 -0.92
CA MET A 114 -9.98 -2.32 -2.38
C MET A 114 -10.42 -0.94 -2.80
N LYS A 115 -9.52 -0.21 -3.48
CA LYS A 115 -9.85 1.07 -4.08
C LYS A 115 -11.12 0.79 -4.88
N GLN A 116 -12.27 1.24 -4.38
CA GLN A 116 -13.54 0.97 -5.04
C GLN A 116 -13.33 1.44 -6.47
N GLU A 117 -13.45 0.52 -7.43
CA GLU A 117 -13.60 0.96 -8.80
C GLU A 117 -14.76 1.95 -8.78
N ILE A 118 -14.45 3.20 -9.07
CA ILE A 118 -15.47 4.22 -9.24
C ILE A 118 -16.32 3.69 -10.38
N ASP A 119 -17.55 3.28 -10.07
CA ASP A 119 -18.50 2.86 -11.10
C ASP A 119 -18.90 4.10 -11.88
N TYR A 120 -18.09 4.45 -12.88
CA TYR A 120 -18.31 5.57 -13.78
C TYR A 120 -19.65 5.43 -14.51
N ASN A 121 -20.16 4.20 -14.71
CA ASN A 121 -21.47 3.98 -15.32
C ASN A 121 -22.58 4.47 -14.40
N LYS A 122 -22.49 4.23 -13.09
CA LYS A 122 -23.44 4.77 -12.10
C LYS A 122 -23.47 6.30 -12.13
N TYR A 123 -22.31 6.95 -12.16
CA TYR A 123 -22.24 8.42 -12.22
C TYR A 123 -22.73 8.97 -13.57
N LEU A 124 -22.44 8.29 -14.68
CA LEU A 124 -22.95 8.65 -16.00
C LEU A 124 -24.49 8.56 -16.06
N ILE A 125 -25.08 7.50 -15.49
CA ILE A 125 -26.53 7.34 -15.41
C ILE A 125 -27.15 8.47 -14.58
N ILE A 126 -26.57 8.82 -13.42
CA ILE A 126 -27.04 9.93 -12.59
C ILE A 126 -26.98 11.26 -13.37
N ALA A 127 -25.89 11.52 -14.10
CA ALA A 127 -25.75 12.72 -14.91
C ALA A 127 -26.81 12.82 -16.01
N ILE A 128 -27.08 11.71 -16.71
CA ILE A 128 -28.13 11.64 -17.74
C ILE A 128 -29.51 11.94 -17.13
N ILE A 129 -29.84 11.36 -15.96
CA ILE A 129 -31.11 11.62 -15.27
C ILE A 129 -31.24 13.11 -14.88
N LEU A 130 -30.18 13.73 -14.38
CA LEU A 130 -30.21 15.14 -14.03
C LEU A 130 -30.42 16.02 -15.27
N ILE A 131 -29.77 15.70 -16.38
CA ILE A 131 -29.95 16.43 -17.66
C ILE A 131 -31.37 16.28 -18.18
N THR A 132 -31.97 15.08 -18.12
CA THR A 132 -33.36 14.86 -18.56
C THR A 132 -34.38 15.57 -17.67
N ILE A 133 -34.16 15.63 -16.36
CA ILE A 133 -34.99 16.43 -15.44
C ILE A 133 -34.86 17.92 -15.76
N LEU A 134 -33.63 18.43 -15.91
CA LEU A 134 -33.37 19.85 -16.14
C LEU A 134 -34.00 20.33 -17.47
N SER A 135 -33.84 19.53 -18.53
CA SER A 135 -34.44 19.81 -19.84
C SER A 135 -35.97 19.76 -19.80
N SER A 136 -36.55 18.79 -19.08
CA SER A 136 -38.00 18.72 -18.88
C SER A 136 -38.55 19.94 -18.15
N LEU A 137 -37.87 20.38 -17.09
CA LEU A 137 -38.23 21.60 -16.34
C LEU A 137 -38.12 22.84 -17.22
N LEU A 138 -37.10 22.92 -18.07
CA LEU A 138 -36.91 24.04 -19.01
C LEU A 138 -38.09 24.15 -19.99
N VAL A 139 -38.55 23.02 -20.53
CA VAL A 139 -39.70 22.97 -21.45
C VAL A 139 -40.99 23.43 -20.75
N ILE A 140 -41.22 22.98 -19.51
CA ILE A 140 -42.39 23.39 -18.71
C ILE A 140 -42.34 24.90 -18.44
N TYR A 141 -41.18 25.42 -18.05
CA TYR A 141 -40.98 26.85 -17.82
C TYR A 141 -41.30 27.66 -19.08
N TYR A 142 -40.76 27.27 -20.23
CA TYR A 142 -41.01 27.94 -21.52
C TYR A 142 -42.50 27.92 -21.91
N LYS A 143 -43.22 26.82 -21.68
CA LYS A 143 -44.67 26.73 -21.96
C LYS A 143 -45.53 27.56 -21.02
N LYS A 144 -45.05 27.86 -19.81
CA LYS A 144 -45.83 28.56 -18.77
C LYS A 144 -45.69 30.08 -18.85
N PHE A 145 -44.55 30.57 -19.36
CA PHE A 145 -44.20 32.00 -19.34
C PHE A 145 -43.98 32.62 -20.73
N ARG A 146 -44.38 31.92 -21.79
CA ARG A 146 -44.44 32.41 -23.16
C ARG A 146 -45.81 32.08 -23.74
#